data_AF-A0A6N7HWJ2-F1
#
_entry.id   AF-A0A6N7HWJ2-F1
#
_cell.length_a   1.000
_cell.length_b   1.000
_cell.length_c   1.000
_cell.angle_alpha   90.00
_cell.angle_beta   90.00
_cell.angle_gamma   90.00
#
_symmetry.space_group_name_H-M   'P 1'
#
loop_
_entity.id
_entity.type
_entity.pdbx_description
1 polymer ?
#
loop_
_entity_poly.entity_id
_entity_poly.type
_entity_poly.pdbx_seq_one_letter_code
_entity_poly.pdbx_strand_id
1 'polypeptide(L)'
;MCHGTGTMSWQQPNADGSVLRTIEWDCPNGCGDTWKHPAAEQDRVVEQPDDRPERVKGQADEANKIGGDFIVRALENWGIDHPALKKRDR
;
A
#
# COMPACT_ATOMS: atom_id res chain seq x y z
N MET A 1 2.59 -15.44 -8.05
CA MET A 1 1.24 -15.08 -7.58
C MET A 1 0.23 -15.81 -8.46
N CYS A 2 -0.60 -16.68 -7.86
CA CYS A 2 -1.64 -17.60 -8.38
C CYS A 2 -1.50 -18.33 -9.74
N HIS A 3 -0.53 -18.03 -10.61
CA HIS A 3 -0.24 -18.75 -11.87
C HIS A 3 -1.47 -19.06 -12.75
N GLY A 4 -2.52 -18.22 -12.70
CA GLY A 4 -3.75 -18.40 -13.47
C GLY A 4 -4.74 -19.42 -12.90
N THR A 5 -4.53 -19.98 -11.70
CA THR A 5 -5.46 -20.95 -11.09
C THR A 5 -6.66 -20.29 -10.40
N GLY A 6 -6.67 -18.96 -10.29
CA GLY A 6 -7.71 -18.22 -9.58
C GLY A 6 -7.62 -18.28 -8.06
N THR A 7 -6.76 -19.15 -7.52
CA THR A 7 -6.54 -19.31 -6.08
C THR A 7 -5.06 -19.20 -5.74
N MET A 8 -4.76 -18.75 -4.52
CA MET A 8 -3.43 -18.85 -3.95
C MET A 8 -3.47 -19.91 -2.85
N SER A 9 -2.54 -20.86 -2.90
CA SER A 9 -2.41 -21.90 -1.89
C SER A 9 -1.15 -21.67 -1.04
N TRP A 10 -1.26 -21.92 0.26
CA TRP A 10 -0.15 -21.94 1.19
C TRP A 10 -0.17 -23.23 1.98
N GLN A 11 0.95 -23.93 2.01
CA GLN A 11 1.14 -25.12 2.82
C GLN A 11 1.79 -24.72 4.13
N GLN A 12 1.13 -25.03 5.25
CA GLN A 12 1.69 -24.85 6.58
C GLN A 12 2.65 -26.00 6.87
N PRO A 13 3.97 -25.77 6.96
CA PRO A 13 4.89 -26.80 7.39
C PRO A 13 4.76 -27.05 8.90
N ASN A 14 5.00 -28.30 9.29
CA ASN A 14 5.18 -28.73 10.67
C ASN A 14 6.68 -28.90 10.98
N ALA A 15 7.03 -28.99 12.26
CA ALA A 15 8.43 -29.06 12.70
C ALA A 15 9.18 -30.30 12.19
N ASP A 16 8.45 -31.37 11.86
CA ASP A 16 8.97 -32.62 11.27
C ASP A 16 9.08 -32.58 9.74
N GLY A 17 8.77 -31.43 9.11
CA GLY A 17 8.78 -31.26 7.66
C GLY A 17 7.53 -31.78 6.96
N SER A 18 6.56 -32.35 7.69
CA SER A 18 5.25 -32.68 7.13
C SER A 18 4.40 -31.42 6.92
N VAL A 19 3.37 -31.50 6.07
CA VAL A 19 2.41 -30.40 5.89
C VAL A 19 1.25 -30.60 6.86
N LEU A 20 1.06 -29.65 7.78
CA LEU A 20 -0.06 -29.70 8.74
C LEU A 20 -1.40 -29.45 8.04
N ARG A 21 -1.43 -28.44 7.17
CA ARG A 21 -2.62 -28.08 6.40
C ARG A 21 -2.23 -27.28 5.17
N THR A 22 -3.08 -27.36 4.14
CA THR A 22 -3.07 -26.42 3.03
C THR A 22 -4.21 -25.43 3.24
N ILE A 23 -3.94 -24.16 2.99
CA ILE A 23 -4.95 -23.11 3.02
C ILE A 23 -5.03 -22.48 1.64
N GLU A 24 -6.25 -22.36 1.13
CA GLU A 24 -6.55 -21.78 -0.17
C GLU A 24 -7.46 -20.57 0.01
N TRP A 25 -7.21 -19.55 -0.80
CA TRP A 25 -8.00 -18.32 -0.84
C TRP A 25 -7.98 -17.76 -2.25
N ASP A 26 -8.99 -16.96 -2.57
CA ASP A 26 -9.13 -16.34 -3.88
C ASP A 26 -7.91 -15.47 -4.22
N CYS A 27 -7.49 -15.51 -5.48
CA CYS A 27 -6.35 -14.72 -5.92
C CYS A 27 -6.69 -13.23 -5.83
N PRO A 28 -5.90 -12.41 -5.09
CA PRO A 28 -6.17 -10.99 -4.92
C PRO A 28 -6.13 -10.19 -6.23
N ASN A 29 -5.51 -10.75 -7.28
CA ASN A 29 -5.51 -10.15 -8.62
C ASN A 29 -6.82 -10.42 -9.41
N GLY A 30 -7.84 -11.00 -8.78
CA GLY A 30 -9.15 -11.22 -9.42
C GLY A 30 -9.14 -12.29 -10.51
N CYS A 31 -8.20 -13.23 -10.45
CA CYS A 31 -8.13 -14.35 -11.40
C CYS A 31 -9.15 -15.46 -11.09
N GLY A 32 -9.87 -15.38 -9.97
CA GLY A 32 -10.92 -16.32 -9.58
C GLY A 32 -12.32 -15.85 -10.01
N ASP A 33 -13.30 -16.76 -9.88
CA ASP A 33 -14.70 -16.53 -10.29
C ASP A 33 -15.48 -15.65 -9.28
N THR A 34 -14.96 -15.47 -8.07
CA THR A 34 -15.61 -14.74 -6.99
C THR A 34 -15.04 -13.32 -6.82
N TRP A 35 -15.96 -12.36 -6.98
CA TRP A 35 -15.84 -10.91 -6.81
C TRP A 35 -14.56 -10.25 -7.35
N LYS A 36 -14.65 -9.75 -8.59
CA LYS A 36 -13.73 -8.75 -9.12
C LYS A 36 -14.15 -7.37 -8.60
N HIS A 37 -13.25 -6.70 -7.87
CA HIS A 37 -13.49 -5.30 -7.50
C HIS A 37 -13.70 -4.49 -8.80
N PRO A 38 -14.77 -3.67 -8.95
CA PRO A 38 -15.06 -2.98 -10.21
C PRO A 38 -13.90 -2.12 -10.74
N ALA A 39 -13.06 -1.60 -9.84
CA ALA A 39 -11.87 -0.83 -10.22
C ALA A 39 -10.74 -1.68 -10.84
N ALA A 40 -10.78 -3.00 -10.72
CA ALA A 40 -9.78 -3.91 -11.30
C ALA A 40 -10.09 -4.29 -12.76
N GLU A 41 -11.33 -4.11 -13.24
CA GLU A 41 -11.71 -4.47 -14.62
C GLU A 41 -11.39 -3.39 -15.67
N GLN A 42 -10.98 -2.19 -15.24
CA GLN A 42 -11.05 -1.05 -16.15
C GLN A 42 -9.71 -0.61 -16.74
N ASP A 43 -8.57 -1.26 -16.43
CA ASP A 43 -7.23 -0.77 -16.82
C ASP A 43 -7.09 0.76 -16.65
N ARG A 44 -7.87 1.31 -15.71
CA ARG A 44 -7.98 2.73 -15.48
C ARG A 44 -6.84 3.07 -14.56
N VAL A 45 -5.69 3.34 -15.17
CA VAL A 45 -4.89 4.47 -14.69
C VAL A 45 -5.89 5.61 -14.55
N VAL A 46 -6.10 6.08 -13.32
CA VAL A 46 -7.00 7.21 -13.06
C VAL A 46 -6.32 8.44 -13.64
N GLU A 47 -6.44 8.62 -14.96
CA GLU A 47 -6.08 9.83 -15.70
C GLU A 47 -7.29 10.78 -15.78
N GLN A 48 -8.22 10.69 -14.82
CA GLN A 48 -9.29 11.67 -14.71
C GLN A 48 -8.83 12.79 -13.79
N PRO A 49 -9.08 14.06 -14.15
CA PRO A 49 -8.92 15.17 -13.22
C PRO A 49 -9.72 14.83 -11.95
N ASP A 50 -9.10 15.08 -10.81
CA ASP A 50 -9.62 14.69 -9.52
C ASP A 50 -10.84 15.56 -9.15
N ASP A 51 -12.01 15.22 -9.70
CA ASP A 51 -13.30 15.86 -9.40
C ASP A 51 -13.84 15.46 -8.01
N ARG A 52 -13.03 14.77 -7.18
CA ARG A 52 -13.42 14.51 -5.79
C ARG A 52 -13.50 15.85 -5.06
N PRO A 53 -14.53 16.03 -4.20
CA PRO A 53 -14.58 17.20 -3.34
C PRO A 53 -13.30 17.28 -2.52
N GLU A 54 -12.78 18.48 -2.34
CA GLU A 54 -11.55 18.72 -1.59
C GLU A 54 -11.69 18.05 -0.21
N ARG A 55 -10.78 17.11 0.07
CA ARG A 55 -10.84 16.31 1.30
C ARG A 55 -10.71 17.24 2.51
N VAL A 56 -11.66 17.17 3.43
CA VAL A 56 -11.61 17.91 4.69
C VAL A 56 -10.42 17.42 5.53
N LYS A 57 -9.56 18.36 5.95
CA LYS A 57 -8.42 18.06 6.83
C LYS A 57 -8.91 17.52 8.17
N GLY A 58 -8.26 16.47 8.67
CA GLY A 58 -8.60 15.83 9.94
C GLY A 58 -7.38 15.37 10.71
N GLN A 59 -7.61 14.51 11.70
CA GLN A 59 -6.56 14.03 12.62
C GLN A 59 -5.39 13.33 11.89
N ALA A 60 -5.66 12.66 10.77
CA ALA A 60 -4.62 12.05 9.95
C ALA A 60 -3.68 13.09 9.33
N ASP A 61 -4.19 14.26 8.96
CA ASP A 61 -3.38 15.35 8.39
C ASP A 61 -2.48 15.98 9.45
N GLU A 62 -3.00 16.15 10.68
CA GLU A 62 -2.20 16.61 11.82
C GLU A 62 -1.12 15.59 12.20
N ALA A 63 -1.46 14.30 12.27
CA ALA A 63 -0.47 13.25 12.55
C ALA A 63 0.63 13.19 11.48
N ASN A 64 0.27 13.32 10.21
CA ASN A 64 1.23 13.36 9.11
C ASN A 64 2.12 14.60 9.15
N LYS A 65 1.57 15.75 9.56
CA LYS A 65 2.36 16.97 9.76
C LYS A 65 3.38 16.82 10.88
N ILE A 66 2.96 16.30 12.03
CA ILE A 66 3.85 16.05 13.18
C ILE A 66 4.95 15.05 12.80
N GLY A 67 4.60 13.96 12.12
CA GLY A 67 5.58 12.98 11.64
C GLY A 67 6.55 13.58 10.61
N GLY A 68 6.05 14.40 9.68
CA GLY A 68 6.87 15.12 8.71
C GLY A 68 7.87 16.07 9.36
N ASP A 69 7.42 16.85 10.35
CA ASP A 69 8.29 17.78 11.09
C ASP A 69 9.39 17.06 11.86
N PHE A 70 9.10 15.88 12.42
CA PHE A 70 10.11 15.03 13.04
C PHE A 70 11.16 14.55 12.04
N ILE A 71 10.73 14.05 10.88
CA ILE A 71 11.64 13.55 9.84
C ILE A 71 12.56 14.66 9.34
N VAL A 72 12.01 15.85 9.09
CA VAL A 72 12.77 17.04 8.67
C VAL A 72 13.88 17.35 9.67
N ARG A 73 13.57 17.41 10.97
CA ARG A 73 14.56 17.68 12.02
C ARG A 73 15.62 16.57 12.14
N ALA A 74 15.23 15.32 11.97
CA ALA A 74 16.16 14.20 11.98
C ALA A 74 17.17 14.27 10.82
N LEU A 75 16.68 14.61 9.62
CA LEU A 75 17.53 14.78 8.42
C LEU A 75 18.51 15.95 8.60
N GLU A 76 18.07 17.08 9.16
CA GLU A 76 18.94 18.22 9.51
C GLU A 76 20.06 17.77 10.49
N ASN A 77 19.69 17.08 11.57
CA ASN A 77 20.65 16.63 12.59
C ASN A 77 21.66 15.60 12.07
N TRP A 78 21.27 14.79 11.09
CA TRP A 78 22.16 13.83 10.45
C TRP A 78 23.00 14.43 9.32
N GLY A 79 22.80 15.70 8.97
CA GLY A 79 23.57 16.39 7.91
C GLY A 79 23.22 15.90 6.51
N ILE A 80 22.02 15.36 6.30
CA ILE A 80 21.59 14.84 4.99
C ILE A 80 21.03 15.98 4.14
N ASP A 81 21.58 16.18 2.94
CA ASP A 81 21.01 17.13 1.97
C ASP A 81 19.70 16.59 1.42
N HIS A 82 18.57 17.23 1.76
CA HIS A 82 17.25 16.82 1.33
C HIS A 82 16.42 18.01 0.80
N PRO A 83 15.68 17.87 -0.33
CA PRO A 83 14.90 18.95 -0.92
C PRO A 83 13.86 19.60 0.01
N ALA A 84 13.38 18.86 1.01
CA ALA A 84 12.46 19.38 2.03
C ALA A 84 13.10 20.44 2.94
N LEU A 85 14.43 20.41 3.12
CA LEU A 85 15.16 21.40 3.92
C LEU A 85 15.36 22.70 3.12
N LYS A 86 15.67 22.59 1.82
CA LYS A 86 15.88 23.72 0.91
C LYS A 86 14.66 24.62 0.74
N LYS A 87 13.45 24.09 0.94
CA LYS A 87 12.20 24.86 0.87
C LYS A 87 11.93 25.74 2.10
N ARG A 88 12.67 25.54 3.21
CA ARG A 88 12.47 26.27 4.47
C ARG A 88 13.28 27.56 4.58
N ASP A 89 14.32 27.71 3.74
CA ASP A 89 15.23 28.87 3.73
C ASP A 89 14.80 30.00 2.76
N ARG A 90 13.55 29.98 2.27
CA ARG A 90 12.96 31.00 1.38
C ARG A 90 11.65 31.51 1.96
#